data_AF-A0A9J6QF48-F1
#
_entry.id   AF-A0A9J6QF48-F1
#
_cell.length_a   1.000
_cell.length_b   1.000
_cell.length_c   1.000
_cell.angle_alpha   90.00
_cell.angle_beta   90.00
_cell.angle_gamma   90.00
#
_symmetry.space_group_name_H-M   'P 1'
#
loop_
_entity.id
_entity.type
_entity.pdbx_description
1 polymer ?
#
loop_
_entity_poly.entity_id
_entity_poly.type
_entity_poly.pdbx_seq_one_letter_code
_entity_poly.pdbx_strand_id
1 'polypeptide(L)'
;MRKTPNDKIGATFPLFNSKSIYATEEELREDSHRWETTLRSEHTFNKDTLKDPCFDVIYYGRDCGMPVEVEDLPELAYVLIVSLKAKDTPELYNNIRQRYQTLQPIKIKQQIRIQS
;
A
#
# COMPACT_ATOMS: atom_id res chain seq x y z
N MET A 1 5.80 -8.17 -8.59
CA MET A 1 5.88 -8.81 -9.89
C MET A 1 5.75 -7.61 -10.76
N ARG A 2 6.84 -6.96 -11.15
CA ARG A 2 6.67 -5.69 -11.86
C ARG A 2 5.87 -5.95 -13.13
N LYS A 3 4.65 -5.40 -13.21
CA LYS A 3 3.83 -5.45 -14.42
C LYS A 3 4.16 -4.25 -15.30
N THR A 4 4.17 -4.48 -16.61
CA THR A 4 4.08 -3.43 -17.63
C THR A 4 2.76 -3.58 -18.40
N PRO A 5 2.31 -2.56 -19.16
CA PRO A 5 0.97 -2.52 -19.75
C PRO A 5 0.60 -3.67 -20.71
N ASN A 6 1.57 -4.50 -21.13
CA ASN A 6 1.38 -5.57 -22.11
C ASN A 6 1.37 -7.00 -21.54
N ASP A 7 1.45 -7.21 -20.22
CA ASP A 7 1.51 -8.56 -19.65
C ASP A 7 0.13 -9.23 -19.46
N LYS A 8 0.00 -10.50 -19.87
CA LYS A 8 -1.20 -11.33 -19.60
C LYS A 8 -1.37 -11.59 -18.10
N ILE A 9 -2.62 -11.61 -17.65
CA ILE A 9 -3.08 -11.57 -16.25
C ILE A 9 -2.37 -12.62 -15.37
N GLY A 10 -1.36 -12.18 -14.62
CA GLY A 10 -0.90 -12.81 -13.39
C GLY A 10 -1.81 -12.42 -12.22
N ALA A 11 -2.07 -13.38 -11.33
CA ALA A 11 -2.96 -13.23 -10.17
C ALA A 11 -2.50 -12.06 -9.28
N THR A 12 -3.32 -11.00 -9.25
CA THR A 12 -3.15 -9.87 -8.35
C THR A 12 -3.94 -10.13 -7.08
N PHE A 13 -3.33 -9.91 -5.93
CA PHE A 13 -4.05 -9.94 -4.66
C PHE A 13 -4.48 -8.51 -4.30
N PRO A 14 -5.79 -8.22 -4.20
CA PRO A 14 -6.24 -6.89 -3.81
C PRO A 14 -5.98 -6.67 -2.31
N LEU A 15 -5.16 -5.68 -1.96
CA LEU A 15 -4.94 -5.32 -0.55
C LEU A 15 -6.01 -4.40 0.02
N PHE A 16 -6.61 -3.53 -0.79
CA PHE A 16 -7.56 -2.51 -0.34
C PHE A 16 -8.96 -2.60 -1.00
N ASN A 17 -9.43 -3.81 -1.30
CA ASN A 17 -10.77 -3.97 -1.90
C ASN A 17 -11.86 -3.83 -0.83
N SER A 18 -12.99 -3.23 -1.19
CA SER A 18 -14.20 -3.13 -0.38
C SER A 18 -14.56 -4.46 0.26
N LYS A 19 -14.50 -5.59 -0.46
CA LYS A 19 -14.77 -6.94 0.12
C LYS A 19 -13.85 -7.38 1.26
N SER A 20 -12.62 -6.86 1.34
CA SER A 20 -11.65 -7.22 2.38
C SER A 20 -11.48 -6.15 3.45
N ILE A 21 -11.92 -4.91 3.19
CA ILE A 21 -11.87 -3.82 4.16
C ILE A 21 -13.22 -3.68 4.91
N TYR A 22 -14.40 -3.84 4.27
CA TYR A 22 -15.70 -3.76 4.97
C TYR A 22 -16.82 -4.60 4.32
N ALA A 23 -17.53 -5.37 5.16
CA ALA A 23 -18.98 -5.36 5.39
C ALA A 23 -19.98 -5.14 4.21
N THR A 24 -21.15 -5.75 4.32
CA THR A 24 -22.25 -5.79 3.34
C THR A 24 -22.74 -4.41 2.87
N GLU A 25 -23.49 -4.36 1.75
CA GLU A 25 -23.99 -3.09 1.15
C GLU A 25 -24.79 -2.22 2.16
N GLU A 26 -25.50 -2.87 3.08
CA GLU A 26 -26.28 -2.24 4.15
C GLU A 26 -25.37 -1.43 5.12
N GLU A 27 -24.25 -2.03 5.52
CA GLU A 27 -23.29 -1.45 6.49
C GLU A 27 -22.54 -0.24 5.90
N LEU A 28 -22.30 -0.22 4.58
CA LEU A 28 -21.70 0.94 3.87
C LEU A 28 -22.64 2.17 3.81
N ARG A 29 -23.96 1.95 3.89
CA ARG A 29 -24.97 3.01 3.86
C ARG A 29 -25.26 3.56 5.24
N GLU A 30 -25.31 2.71 6.26
CA GLU A 30 -25.55 3.13 7.65
C GLU A 30 -24.32 3.78 8.27
N ASP A 31 -23.13 3.22 8.04
CA ASP A 31 -21.85 3.69 8.56
C ASP A 31 -21.03 4.35 7.45
N SER A 32 -21.63 5.32 6.76
CA SER A 32 -20.90 6.18 5.84
C SER A 32 -19.89 7.04 6.62
N HIS A 33 -18.77 6.40 7.00
CA HIS A 33 -17.50 6.90 7.50
C HIS A 33 -16.85 7.81 6.44
N ARG A 34 -17.56 8.88 6.07
CA ARG A 34 -17.16 9.90 5.08
C ARG A 34 -15.85 10.64 5.44
N TRP A 35 -15.14 10.21 6.47
CA TRP A 35 -14.05 10.93 7.12
C TRP A 35 -12.83 10.07 7.47
N GLU A 36 -12.81 8.76 7.21
CA GLU A 36 -11.61 7.95 7.45
C GLU A 36 -10.58 8.18 6.34
N THR A 37 -9.52 8.93 6.64
CA THR A 37 -8.46 9.30 5.69
C THR A 37 -7.31 8.29 5.63
N THR A 38 -7.39 7.22 6.42
CA THR A 38 -6.30 6.24 6.58
C THR A 38 -6.81 4.84 6.30
N LEU A 39 -6.18 4.15 5.35
CA LEU A 39 -6.47 2.76 5.03
C LEU A 39 -5.39 1.86 5.63
N ARG A 40 -5.79 0.75 6.25
CA ARG A 40 -4.88 -0.28 6.77
C ARG A 40 -5.28 -1.66 6.24
N SER A 41 -4.28 -2.43 5.82
CA SER A 41 -4.45 -3.83 5.44
C SER A 41 -3.20 -4.61 5.83
N GLU A 42 -3.38 -5.88 6.19
CA GLU A 42 -2.30 -6.79 6.58
C GLU A 42 -2.55 -8.16 5.93
N HIS A 43 -1.50 -8.73 5.33
CA HIS A 43 -1.60 -10.05 4.73
C HIS A 43 -0.27 -10.81 4.83
N THR A 44 -0.38 -12.13 4.93
CA THR A 44 0.78 -13.04 4.97
C THR A 44 0.76 -13.93 3.74
N PHE A 45 1.91 -14.05 3.09
CA PHE A 45 2.07 -14.86 1.88
C PHE A 45 3.10 -15.99 2.13
N ASN A 46 2.91 -17.12 1.44
CA ASN A 46 3.90 -18.19 1.44
C ASN A 46 5.07 -17.82 0.54
N LYS A 47 6.30 -17.92 1.05
CA LYS A 47 7.52 -17.54 0.30
C LYS A 47 7.61 -18.24 -1.07
N ASP A 48 7.23 -19.51 -1.13
CA ASP A 48 7.37 -20.35 -2.33
C ASP A 48 6.35 -19.98 -3.41
N THR A 49 5.30 -19.23 -3.05
CA THR A 49 4.30 -18.69 -3.99
C THR A 49 4.70 -17.33 -4.56
N LEU A 50 5.75 -16.69 -4.02
CA LEU A 50 6.19 -15.36 -4.41
C LEU A 50 7.49 -15.43 -5.22
N LYS A 51 7.45 -15.09 -6.51
CA LYS A 51 8.65 -15.06 -7.36
C LYS A 51 9.39 -13.73 -7.30
N ASP A 52 8.64 -12.65 -7.52
CA ASP A 52 9.13 -11.27 -7.49
C ASP A 52 7.92 -10.48 -7.06
N PRO A 53 7.57 -10.23 -5.79
CA PRO A 53 6.36 -9.49 -5.41
C PRO A 53 6.49 -7.98 -5.66
N CYS A 54 5.39 -7.29 -5.92
CA CYS A 54 5.33 -5.81 -6.01
C CYS A 54 4.00 -5.36 -5.44
N PHE A 55 3.95 -4.09 -5.09
CA PHE A 55 2.78 -3.45 -4.53
C PHE A 55 2.53 -2.18 -5.33
N ASP A 56 1.46 -2.20 -6.12
CA ASP A 56 1.09 -1.08 -6.99
C ASP A 56 -0.17 -0.43 -6.40
N VAL A 57 -0.11 0.89 -6.20
CA VAL A 57 -1.25 1.71 -5.77
C VAL A 57 -1.74 2.47 -6.99
N ILE A 58 -2.97 2.17 -7.40
CA ILE A 58 -3.63 2.85 -8.52
C ILE A 58 -4.83 3.59 -7.95
N TYR A 59 -4.89 4.90 -8.19
CA TYR A 59 -6.05 5.72 -7.87
C TYR A 59 -6.79 6.06 -9.16
N TYR A 60 -8.11 5.99 -9.11
CA TYR A 60 -8.97 6.34 -10.22
C TYR A 60 -9.76 7.59 -9.83
N GLY A 61 -9.71 8.61 -10.68
CA GLY A 61 -10.53 9.80 -10.53
C GLY A 61 -11.82 9.71 -11.34
N ARG A 62 -12.75 10.60 -11.03
CA ARG A 62 -13.98 10.79 -11.79
C ARG A 62 -14.16 12.27 -12.07
N ASP A 63 -14.56 12.59 -13.29
CA ASP A 63 -14.96 13.92 -13.69
C ASP A 63 -16.38 13.87 -14.24
N CYS A 64 -17.28 14.69 -13.69
CA CYS A 64 -18.71 14.68 -13.98
C CYS A 64 -19.37 13.28 -14.01
N GLY A 65 -18.89 12.34 -13.17
CA GLY A 65 -19.41 10.97 -13.10
C GLY A 65 -18.84 10.00 -14.14
N MET A 66 -17.98 10.47 -15.03
CA MET A 66 -17.24 9.64 -15.99
C MET A 66 -15.86 9.28 -15.44
N PRO A 67 -15.31 8.09 -15.78
CA PRO A 67 -13.93 7.78 -15.48
C PRO A 67 -13.00 8.74 -16.21
N VAL A 68 -11.94 9.15 -15.54
CA VAL A 68 -10.84 9.93 -16.13
C VAL A 68 -9.67 8.98 -16.32
N GLU A 69 -8.92 9.16 -17.40
CA GLU A 69 -7.68 8.42 -17.64
C GLU A 69 -6.67 8.74 -16.54
N VAL A 70 -5.90 7.74 -16.11
CA VAL A 70 -5.03 7.88 -14.93
C VAL A 70 -3.92 8.91 -15.19
N GLU A 71 -3.51 9.04 -16.45
CA GLU A 71 -2.48 9.96 -16.92
C GLU A 71 -2.90 11.44 -16.81
N ASP A 72 -4.21 11.71 -16.83
CA ASP A 72 -4.77 13.06 -16.76
C ASP A 72 -5.06 13.51 -15.30
N LEU A 73 -4.84 12.62 -14.34
CA LEU A 73 -5.08 12.92 -12.93
C LEU A 73 -3.91 13.67 -12.29
N PRO A 74 -4.19 14.64 -11.39
CA PRO A 74 -3.13 15.29 -10.62
C PRO A 74 -2.47 14.29 -9.68
N GLU A 75 -1.18 14.44 -9.42
CA GLU A 75 -0.44 13.58 -8.50
C GLU A 75 -1.13 13.49 -7.13
N LEU A 76 -1.42 12.26 -6.70
CA LEU A 76 -2.02 12.02 -5.40
C LEU A 76 -0.95 12.20 -4.31
N ALA A 77 -1.14 13.19 -3.42
CA ALA A 77 -0.32 13.32 -2.22
C ALA A 77 -0.78 12.30 -1.17
N TYR A 78 0.05 11.28 -0.89
CA TYR A 78 -0.22 10.29 0.13
C TYR A 78 1.04 9.91 0.91
N VAL A 79 0.82 9.38 2.11
CA VAL A 79 1.86 8.74 2.91
C VAL A 79 1.55 7.25 2.94
N LEU A 80 2.53 6.42 2.55
CA LEU A 80 2.44 4.98 2.62
C LEU A 80 3.41 4.45 3.66
N ILE A 81 2.88 3.76 4.66
CA ILE A 81 3.66 3.07 5.67
C ILE A 81 3.57 1.57 5.38
N VAL A 82 4.72 0.95 5.10
CA VAL A 82 4.81 -0.49 4.84
C VAL A 82 5.63 -1.16 5.93
N SER A 83 5.02 -2.15 6.57
CA SER A 83 5.69 -3.02 7.55
C SER A 83 5.94 -4.38 6.90
N LEU A 84 7.20 -4.81 6.83
CA LEU A 84 7.59 -6.11 6.28
C LEU A 84 8.11 -7.01 7.37
N LYS A 85 7.63 -8.26 7.37
CA LYS A 85 8.09 -9.33 8.25
C LYS A 85 8.32 -10.57 7.43
N ALA A 86 9.53 -11.13 7.50
CA ALA A 86 9.87 -12.40 6.87
C ALA A 86 10.44 -13.35 7.93
N LYS A 87 9.98 -14.60 7.93
CA LYS A 87 10.52 -15.63 8.81
C LYS A 87 11.93 -16.01 8.34
N ASP A 88 12.81 -16.31 9.28
CA ASP A 88 14.17 -16.84 9.02
C ASP A 88 15.04 -15.92 8.13
N THR A 89 14.72 -14.62 8.07
CA THR A 89 15.43 -13.62 7.27
C THR A 89 15.85 -12.42 8.14
N PRO A 90 16.85 -12.58 9.02
CA PRO A 90 17.26 -11.51 9.95
C PRO A 90 17.82 -10.27 9.22
N GLU A 91 18.45 -10.45 8.05
CA GLU A 91 19.06 -9.38 7.25
C GLU A 91 18.08 -8.66 6.32
N LEU A 92 16.76 -8.86 6.47
CA LEU A 92 15.74 -8.31 5.57
C LEU A 92 15.90 -6.80 5.36
N TYR A 93 16.10 -6.05 6.44
CA TYR A 93 16.26 -4.60 6.39
C TYR A 93 17.50 -4.18 5.60
N ASN A 94 18.66 -4.81 5.88
CA ASN A 94 19.92 -4.51 5.22
C ASN A 94 19.86 -4.86 3.73
N ASN A 95 19.25 -5.98 3.38
CA ASN A 95 19.06 -6.41 1.99
C ASN A 95 18.20 -5.43 1.19
N ILE A 96 17.11 -4.91 1.78
CA ILE A 96 16.26 -3.89 1.15
C ILE A 96 17.05 -2.61 0.91
N ARG A 97 17.81 -2.14 1.91
CA ARG A 97 18.62 -0.92 1.82
C ARG A 97 19.73 -1.03 0.77
N GLN A 98 20.37 -2.19 0.65
CA GLN A 98 21.42 -2.41 -0.36
C GLN A 98 20.85 -2.44 -1.78
N ARG A 99 19.66 -3.05 -1.95
CA ARG A 99 19.01 -3.15 -3.27
C ARG A 99 18.41 -1.83 -3.75
N TYR A 100 17.87 -1.03 -2.83
CA TYR A 100 17.18 0.22 -3.16
C TYR A 100 17.89 1.42 -2.54
N GLN A 101 18.88 1.95 -3.26
CA GLN A 101 19.70 3.10 -2.83
C GLN A 101 18.90 4.41 -2.65
N THR A 102 17.70 4.48 -3.23
CA THR A 102 16.79 5.62 -3.09
C THR A 102 16.14 5.70 -1.70
N LEU A 103 16.14 4.61 -0.92
CA LEU A 103 15.55 4.58 0.41
C LEU A 103 16.48 5.22 1.44
N GLN A 104 15.97 6.20 2.17
CA GLN A 104 16.68 6.83 3.27
C GLN A 104 16.26 6.22 4.62
N PRO A 105 17.21 5.84 5.49
CA PRO A 105 16.89 5.35 6.82
C PRO A 105 16.29 6.48 7.68
N ILE A 106 15.16 6.19 8.33
CA ILE A 106 14.54 7.12 9.28
C ILE A 106 15.47 7.24 10.49
N LYS A 107 15.96 8.46 10.74
CA LYS A 107 16.73 8.78 11.96
C LYS A 107 15.76 9.20 13.05
N ILE A 108 15.66 8.41 14.10
CA ILE A 108 14.83 8.75 15.27
C ILE A 108 15.50 9.94 15.98
N LYS A 109 14.82 11.09 16.04
CA LYS A 109 15.24 12.23 16.86
C LYS A 109 14.69 12.05 18.26
N GLN A 110 15.50 11.52 19.18
CA GLN A 110 15.13 11.40 20.58
C GLN A 110 15.44 12.72 21.30
N GLN A 111 14.50 13.66 21.30
CA GLN A 111 14.59 14.85 22.14
C GLN A 111 13.22 15.20 22.71
N ILE A 112 12.88 14.62 23.86
CA ILE A 112 11.93 15.24 24.77
C ILE A 112 12.66 15.38 26.10
N ARG A 113 13.20 16.57 26.36
CA ARG A 113 13.57 16.98 27.72
C ARG A 113 12.34 17.63 28.32
N ILE A 114 11.64 16.91 29.19
CA ILE A 114 10.62 17.50 30.05
C ILE A 114 11.39 18.30 31.10
N GLN A 115 11.30 19.63 31.05
CA GLN A 115 11.74 20.48 32.15
C GLN A 115 10.60 20.53 33.17
N SER A 116 10.90 20.15 34.40
CA SER A 116 10.02 20.31 35.57
C SER A 116 10.03 21.76 36.06
#